data_AF-A0A388PJP6-F1
#
_entry.id   AF-A0A388PJP6-F1
#
_cell.length_a   1.000
_cell.length_b   1.000
_cell.length_c   1.000
_cell.angle_alpha   90.00
_cell.angle_beta   90.00
_cell.angle_gamma   90.00
#
_symmetry.space_group_name_H-M   'P 1'
#
loop_
_entity.id
_entity.type
_entity.pdbx_description
1 polymer ?
#
loop_
_entity_poly.entity_id
_entity_poly.type
_entity_poly.pdbx_seq_one_letter_code
_entity_poly.pdbx_strand_id
1 'polypeptide(L)'
;MVDEAYAAFADADCAELPKTHANVVVTRTFSKGHALAGLRAGYALVPPGLATILHRVRDSYNLDRLAQVGAAAALADTAWLHETVGKVRSERARLTSGLEALGWAVVPSSGNFLLATPASTQRSASPATSEHAFAFFRNAKSWSAVFRTIL
;
A
#
# COMPACT_ATOMS: atom_id res chain seq x y z
N MET A 1 4.52 5.10 16.96
CA MET A 1 5.01 4.44 15.73
C MET A 1 4.06 4.81 14.60
N VAL A 2 4.59 5.19 13.44
CA VAL A 2 3.84 5.54 12.23
C VAL A 2 4.10 4.44 11.20
N ASP A 3 3.05 3.74 10.77
CA ASP A 3 3.15 2.71 9.73
C ASP A 3 2.84 3.32 8.35
N GLU A 4 3.86 3.42 7.52
CA GLU A 4 3.82 4.00 6.18
C GLU A 4 3.87 2.94 5.08
N ALA A 5 3.25 1.78 5.29
CA ALA A 5 3.16 0.74 4.28
C ALA A 5 2.57 1.21 2.93
N TYR A 6 1.75 2.27 2.94
CA TYR A 6 1.08 2.83 1.77
C TYR A 6 1.53 4.26 1.40
N ALA A 7 2.56 4.82 2.06
CA ALA A 7 2.97 6.22 1.84
C ALA A 7 3.37 6.53 0.40
N ALA A 8 3.84 5.54 -0.36
CA ALA A 8 4.14 5.68 -1.78
C ALA A 8 2.92 6.17 -2.61
N PHE A 9 1.68 5.95 -2.15
CA PHE A 9 0.45 6.35 -2.85
C PHE A 9 -0.19 7.63 -2.28
N ALA A 10 0.37 8.18 -1.21
CA ALA A 10 -0.09 9.40 -0.54
C ALA A 10 0.62 10.64 -1.12
N ASP A 11 0.06 11.82 -0.83
CA ASP A 11 0.65 13.10 -1.26
C ASP A 11 1.69 13.66 -0.28
N ALA A 12 1.76 13.11 0.93
CA ALA A 12 2.71 13.48 1.97
C ALA A 12 3.09 12.26 2.82
N ASP A 13 4.24 12.36 3.48
CA ASP A 13 4.75 11.34 4.40
C ASP A 13 5.33 11.99 5.67
N CYS A 14 5.75 11.16 6.61
CA CYS A 14 6.28 11.50 7.92
C CYS A 14 7.80 11.22 8.03
N ALA A 15 8.53 11.05 6.93
CA ALA A 15 9.94 10.64 6.92
C ALA A 15 10.85 11.57 7.74
N GLU A 16 10.47 12.83 7.88
CA GLU A 16 11.21 13.87 8.60
C GLU A 16 10.97 13.85 10.12
N LEU A 17 9.89 13.22 10.61
CA LEU A 17 9.55 13.22 12.04
C LEU A 17 10.64 12.59 12.93
N PRO A 18 11.28 11.45 12.55
CA PRO A 18 12.38 10.88 13.33
C PRO A 18 13.61 11.81 13.47
N LYS A 19 13.75 12.83 12.61
CA LYS A 19 14.84 13.82 12.73
C LYS A 19 14.59 14.84 13.82
N THR A 20 13.33 15.09 14.17
CA THR A 20 12.90 16.12 15.14
C THR A 20 12.34 15.53 16.44
N HIS A 21 11.91 14.27 16.43
CA HIS A 21 11.29 13.60 17.56
C HIS A 21 12.04 12.31 17.93
N ALA A 22 12.67 12.30 19.10
CA ALA A 22 13.48 11.18 19.59
C ALA A 22 12.69 9.90 19.89
N ASN A 23 11.35 9.95 19.89
CA ASN A 23 10.44 8.84 20.17
C ASN A 23 9.59 8.41 18.97
N VAL A 24 9.85 8.95 17.77
CA VAL A 24 9.09 8.61 16.56
C VAL A 24 9.84 7.57 15.73
N VAL A 25 9.11 6.55 15.30
CA VAL A 25 9.54 5.52 14.35
C VAL A 25 8.58 5.56 13.17
N VAL A 26 9.13 5.58 11.96
CA VAL A 26 8.37 5.46 10.71
C VAL A 26 8.77 4.17 10.02
N THR A 27 7.83 3.27 9.73
CA THR A 27 8.10 1.99 9.05
C THR A 27 7.64 2.00 7.61
N ARG A 28 8.41 1.39 6.71
CA ARG A 28 8.08 1.25 5.30
C ARG A 28 8.32 -0.18 4.82
N THR A 29 7.63 -0.57 3.77
CA THR A 29 7.75 -1.90 3.16
C THR A 29 7.93 -1.82 1.66
N PHE A 30 8.68 -2.78 1.11
CA PHE A 30 8.76 -2.99 -0.33
C PHE A 30 7.54 -3.74 -0.89
N SER A 31 6.63 -4.20 -0.02
CA SER A 31 5.51 -5.07 -0.42
C SER A 31 4.44 -4.39 -1.26
N LYS A 32 4.33 -3.05 -1.20
CA LYS A 32 3.22 -2.31 -1.80
C LYS A 32 3.72 -1.45 -2.97
N GLY A 33 4.23 -0.25 -2.70
CA GLY A 33 4.70 0.68 -3.74
C GLY A 33 5.73 0.07 -4.68
N HIS A 34 6.63 -0.78 -4.17
CA HIS A 34 7.68 -1.42 -4.96
C HIS A 34 7.27 -2.77 -5.60
N ALA A 35 6.05 -3.26 -5.39
CA ALA A 35 5.55 -4.56 -5.89
C ALA A 35 6.40 -5.79 -5.49
N LEU A 36 7.14 -5.74 -4.38
CA LEU A 36 8.00 -6.83 -3.90
C LEU A 36 7.41 -7.58 -2.70
N ALA A 37 6.11 -7.86 -2.72
CA ALA A 37 5.41 -8.50 -1.60
C ALA A 37 6.03 -9.83 -1.17
N GLY A 38 6.51 -10.63 -2.14
CA GLY A 38 7.15 -11.92 -1.91
C GLY A 38 8.55 -11.86 -1.30
N LEU A 39 9.27 -10.73 -1.41
CA LEU A 39 10.65 -10.61 -0.91
C LEU A 39 10.73 -10.32 0.60
N ARG A 40 9.60 -10.01 1.24
CA ARG A 40 9.51 -9.75 2.68
C ARG A 40 10.52 -8.73 3.21
N ALA A 41 10.86 -7.74 2.40
CA ALA A 41 11.75 -6.64 2.78
C ALA A 41 10.98 -5.43 3.34
N GLY A 42 11.59 -4.75 4.31
CA GLY A 42 11.11 -3.50 4.87
C GLY A 42 12.22 -2.76 5.62
N TYR A 43 11.96 -1.51 5.98
CA TYR A 43 12.91 -0.67 6.71
C TYR A 43 12.18 0.27 7.66
N ALA A 44 12.92 0.86 8.59
CA ALA A 44 12.41 1.85 9.51
C ALA A 44 13.33 3.08 9.52
N LEU A 45 12.72 4.26 9.53
CA LEU A 45 13.37 5.53 9.80
C LEU A 45 13.23 5.82 11.29
N VAL A 46 14.35 5.93 11.98
CA VAL A 46 14.41 6.04 13.45
C VAL A 46 15.54 6.99 13.88
N PRO A 47 15.45 7.58 15.09
CA PRO A 47 16.55 8.32 15.69
C PRO A 47 17.77 7.41 15.92
N PRO A 48 19.01 7.96 15.86
CA PRO A 48 20.23 7.16 15.98
C PRO A 48 20.29 6.26 17.23
N GLY A 49 19.88 6.77 18.40
CA GLY A 49 19.88 6.00 19.64
C GLY A 49 18.94 4.79 19.59
N LEU A 50 17.81 4.92 18.89
CA LEU A 50 16.86 3.82 18.70
C LEU A 50 17.37 2.83 17.64
N ALA A 51 18.05 3.29 16.58
CA ALA A 51 18.71 2.41 15.63
C ALA A 51 19.68 1.44 16.32
N THR A 52 20.51 1.94 17.25
CA THR A 52 21.44 1.11 18.03
C THR A 52 20.74 0.06 18.88
N ILE A 53 19.58 0.38 19.46
CA ILE A 53 18.77 -0.59 20.21
C ILE A 53 18.19 -1.65 19.27
N LEU A 54 17.60 -1.23 18.16
CA LEU A 54 17.01 -2.13 17.17
C LEU A 54 18.04 -3.09 16.57
N HIS A 55 19.27 -2.62 16.30
CA HIS A 55 20.36 -3.46 15.82
C HIS A 55 20.82 -4.52 16.83
N ARG A 56 20.61 -4.31 18.14
CA ARG A 56 20.95 -5.30 19.18
C ARG A 56 19.91 -6.41 19.33
N VAL A 57 18.64 -6.11 19.05
CA VAL A 57 17.53 -7.07 19.24
C VAL A 57 17.16 -7.82 17.97
N ARG A 58 17.49 -7.29 16.79
CA ARG A 58 17.26 -8.00 15.52
C ARG A 58 18.09 -9.28 15.46
N ASP A 59 17.60 -10.25 14.71
CA ASP A 59 18.40 -11.42 14.36
C ASP A 59 19.65 -11.01 13.56
N SER A 60 20.71 -11.80 13.71
CA SER A 60 21.98 -11.59 13.00
C SER A 60 21.75 -11.55 11.49
N TYR A 61 20.90 -12.44 10.99
CA TYR A 61 20.58 -12.61 9.57
C TYR A 61 19.08 -12.56 9.30
N ASN A 62 18.49 -11.38 9.43
CA ASN A 62 17.05 -11.17 9.25
C ASN A 62 16.60 -10.89 7.80
N LEU A 63 17.51 -10.90 6.81
CA LEU A 63 17.21 -10.60 5.40
C LEU A 63 18.13 -11.39 4.48
N ASP A 64 17.56 -12.21 3.59
CA ASP A 64 18.32 -13.03 2.66
C ASP A 64 18.98 -12.22 1.53
N ARG A 65 19.89 -12.86 0.80
CA ARG A 65 20.68 -12.22 -0.25
C ARG A 65 19.83 -11.70 -1.42
N LEU A 66 18.77 -12.41 -1.80
CA LEU A 66 17.89 -11.97 -2.90
C LEU A 66 17.04 -10.77 -2.46
N ALA A 67 16.55 -10.78 -1.22
CA ALA A 67 15.84 -9.65 -0.63
C ALA A 67 16.71 -8.38 -0.55
N GLN A 68 17.99 -8.51 -0.19
CA GLN A 68 18.93 -7.38 -0.20
C GLN A 68 19.13 -6.79 -1.61
N VAL A 69 19.38 -7.65 -2.61
CA VAL A 69 19.58 -7.20 -4.01
C VAL A 69 18.30 -6.56 -4.56
N GLY A 70 17.14 -7.19 -4.34
CA GLY A 70 15.85 -6.69 -4.80
C GLY A 70 15.49 -5.35 -4.15
N ALA A 71 15.69 -5.21 -2.84
CA ALA A 71 15.45 -3.95 -2.14
C ALA A 71 16.39 -2.83 -2.61
N ALA A 72 17.68 -3.13 -2.83
CA ALA A 72 18.63 -2.14 -3.33
C ALA A 72 18.27 -1.65 -4.76
N ALA A 73 17.92 -2.57 -5.66
CA ALA A 73 17.48 -2.23 -7.01
C ALA A 73 16.19 -1.38 -6.98
N ALA A 74 15.22 -1.75 -6.13
CA ALA A 74 13.96 -1.04 -5.99
C ALA A 74 14.11 0.38 -5.41
N LEU A 75 15.09 0.62 -4.54
CA LEU A 75 15.42 1.97 -4.05
C LEU A 75 16.10 2.84 -5.12
N ALA A 76 16.87 2.23 -6.03
CA ALA A 76 17.56 2.94 -7.09
C ALA A 76 16.62 3.35 -8.25
N ASP A 77 15.60 2.55 -8.53
CA ASP A 77 14.67 2.79 -9.65
C ASP A 77 13.44 3.63 -9.23
N THR A 78 13.68 4.92 -8.99
CA THR A 78 12.60 5.86 -8.65
C THR A 78 11.67 6.12 -9.83
N ALA A 79 12.16 6.04 -11.06
CA ALA A 79 11.37 6.27 -12.27
C ALA A 79 10.26 5.23 -12.40
N TRP A 80 10.60 3.94 -12.26
CA TRP A 80 9.63 2.86 -12.28
C TRP A 80 8.61 2.98 -11.12
N LEU A 81 9.07 3.37 -9.92
CA LEU A 81 8.18 3.58 -8.78
C LEU A 81 7.15 4.67 -9.07
N HIS A 82 7.58 5.83 -9.56
CA HIS A 82 6.69 6.94 -9.89
C HIS A 82 5.68 6.57 -10.98
N GLU A 83 6.12 5.88 -12.03
CA GLU A 83 5.24 5.42 -13.11
C GLU A 83 4.18 4.44 -12.58
N THR A 84 4.60 3.44 -11.81
CA THR A 84 3.73 2.39 -11.28
C THR A 84 2.74 2.95 -10.27
N VAL A 85 3.19 3.79 -9.34
CA VAL A 85 2.32 4.51 -8.40
C VAL A 85 1.34 5.40 -9.15
N GLY A 86 1.78 6.11 -10.20
CA GLY A 86 0.94 6.96 -11.03
C GLY A 86 -0.21 6.19 -11.67
N LYS A 87 0.08 5.01 -12.24
CA LYS A 87 -0.93 4.09 -12.78
C LYS A 87 -1.95 3.67 -11.72
N VAL A 88 -1.48 3.27 -10.53
CA VAL A 88 -2.37 2.87 -9.42
C VAL A 88 -3.25 4.04 -8.95
N ARG A 89 -2.70 5.24 -8.82
CA ARG A 89 -3.45 6.45 -8.43
C ARG A 89 -4.50 6.83 -9.47
N SER A 90 -4.14 6.79 -10.75
CA SER A 90 -5.08 7.01 -11.85
C SER A 90 -6.23 6.02 -11.79
N GLU A 91 -5.92 4.75 -11.52
CA GLU A 91 -6.94 3.71 -11.51
C GLU A 91 -7.81 3.74 -10.26
N ARG A 92 -7.25 4.11 -9.12
CA ARG A 92 -8.01 4.44 -7.91
C ARG A 92 -9.04 5.54 -8.18
N ALA A 93 -8.66 6.59 -8.91
CA ALA A 93 -9.58 7.67 -9.27
C ALA A 93 -10.70 7.18 -10.20
N ARG A 94 -10.37 6.44 -11.27
CA ARG A 94 -11.36 5.87 -12.19
C ARG A 94 -12.34 4.94 -11.47
N LEU A 95 -11.84 4.07 -10.59
CA LEU A 95 -12.66 3.16 -9.79
C LEU A 95 -13.61 3.93 -8.85
N THR A 96 -13.10 4.97 -8.19
CA THR A 96 -13.89 5.82 -7.29
C THR A 96 -15.08 6.41 -8.05
N SER A 97 -14.84 7.08 -9.17
CA SER A 97 -15.91 7.70 -9.97
C SER A 97 -16.91 6.66 -10.50
N GLY A 98 -16.44 5.48 -10.91
CA GLY A 98 -17.34 4.43 -11.39
C GLY A 98 -18.20 3.83 -10.28
N LEU A 99 -17.69 3.69 -9.06
CA LEU A 99 -18.46 3.23 -7.90
C LEU A 99 -19.48 4.28 -7.44
N GLU A 100 -19.08 5.55 -7.39
CA GLU A 100 -19.97 6.67 -7.07
C GLU A 100 -21.11 6.80 -8.08
N ALA A 101 -20.84 6.59 -9.37
CA ALA A 101 -21.87 6.57 -10.42
C ALA A 101 -22.89 5.42 -10.25
N LEU A 102 -22.52 4.35 -9.53
CA LEU A 102 -23.42 3.26 -9.14
C LEU A 102 -24.16 3.55 -7.82
N GLY A 103 -24.00 4.75 -7.26
CA GLY A 103 -24.60 5.17 -5.98
C GLY A 103 -23.86 4.69 -4.74
N TRP A 104 -22.66 4.11 -4.88
CA TRP A 104 -21.88 3.67 -3.72
C TRP A 104 -21.24 4.88 -3.03
N ALA A 105 -21.17 4.85 -1.71
CA ALA A 105 -20.37 5.80 -0.95
C ALA A 105 -18.92 5.32 -0.91
N VAL A 106 -17.97 6.14 -1.37
CA VAL A 106 -16.54 5.78 -1.41
C VAL A 106 -15.76 6.72 -0.51
N VAL A 107 -14.94 6.17 0.39
CA VAL A 107 -14.07 6.96 1.26
C VAL A 107 -12.83 7.41 0.48
N PRO A 108 -12.43 8.70 0.52
CA PRO A 108 -11.18 9.16 -0.07
C PRO A 108 -9.99 8.34 0.45
N SER A 109 -9.23 7.75 -0.47
CA SER A 109 -8.12 6.86 -0.13
C SER A 109 -6.79 7.44 -0.57
N SER A 110 -5.80 7.31 0.30
CA SER A 110 -4.38 7.57 0.00
C SER A 110 -3.56 6.28 -0.13
N GLY A 111 -4.21 5.11 -0.21
CA GLY A 111 -3.57 3.81 -0.43
C GLY A 111 -3.78 3.28 -1.86
N ASN A 112 -3.47 2.01 -2.09
CA ASN A 112 -3.76 1.29 -3.34
C ASN A 112 -5.08 0.51 -3.31
N PHE A 113 -6.00 0.90 -2.43
CA PHE A 113 -7.29 0.24 -2.23
C PHE A 113 -8.38 1.28 -1.98
N LEU A 114 -9.64 0.88 -2.10
CA LEU A 114 -10.81 1.70 -1.80
C LEU A 114 -11.66 1.01 -0.73
N LEU A 115 -12.20 1.81 0.18
CA LEU A 115 -13.27 1.40 1.08
C LEU A 115 -14.56 2.00 0.54
N ALA A 116 -15.50 1.14 0.14
CA ALA A 116 -16.76 1.56 -0.45
C ALA A 116 -17.94 0.85 0.20
N THR A 117 -19.05 1.57 0.36
CA THR A 117 -20.31 1.07 0.91
C THR A 117 -21.37 1.08 -0.19
N PRO A 118 -21.99 -0.06 -0.52
CA PRO A 118 -23.05 -0.12 -1.52
C PRO A 118 -24.27 0.71 -1.12
N ALA A 119 -25.02 1.19 -2.11
CA ALA A 119 -26.25 1.97 -1.91
C ALA A 119 -27.42 1.20 -1.25
N SER A 120 -27.34 -0.14 -1.19
CA SER A 120 -28.46 -0.99 -0.76
C SER A 120 -28.75 -0.86 0.74
N THR A 121 -29.99 -0.50 1.07
CA THR A 121 -30.55 -0.51 2.43
C THR A 121 -31.07 -1.88 2.86
N GLN A 122 -31.11 -2.87 1.95
CA GLN A 122 -31.73 -4.19 2.21
C GLN A 122 -30.73 -5.26 2.68
N ARG A 123 -29.42 -5.05 2.52
CA ARG A 123 -28.39 -5.97 3.02
C ARG A 123 -27.28 -5.18 3.69
N SER A 124 -27.04 -5.46 4.97
CA SER A 124 -25.88 -4.95 5.68
C SER A 124 -24.59 -5.48 5.07
N ALA A 125 -23.50 -4.72 5.21
CA ALA A 125 -22.16 -5.16 4.86
C ALA A 125 -21.88 -6.52 5.54
N SER A 126 -21.77 -7.57 4.73
CA SER A 126 -21.64 -8.96 5.16
C SER A 126 -20.69 -9.71 4.22
N PRO A 127 -20.04 -10.80 4.68
CA PRO A 127 -19.13 -11.57 3.84
C PRO A 127 -19.75 -12.01 2.51
N ALA A 128 -21.01 -12.46 2.52
CA ALA A 128 -21.74 -12.86 1.31
C ALA A 128 -21.93 -11.69 0.31
N THR A 129 -22.12 -10.47 0.81
CA THR A 129 -22.23 -9.27 -0.04
C THR A 129 -20.88 -8.94 -0.67
N SER A 130 -19.79 -9.10 0.07
CA SER A 130 -18.43 -8.92 -0.44
C SER A 130 -18.06 -9.98 -1.49
N GLU A 131 -18.46 -11.23 -1.30
CA GLU A 131 -18.25 -12.31 -2.29
C GLU A 131 -19.01 -12.05 -3.58
N HIS A 132 -20.28 -11.63 -3.49
CA HIS A 132 -21.06 -11.25 -4.68
C HIS A 132 -20.47 -10.04 -5.39
N ALA A 133 -20.04 -9.02 -4.66
CA ALA A 133 -19.36 -7.87 -5.23
C ALA A 133 -18.05 -8.27 -5.92
N PHE A 134 -17.22 -9.10 -5.27
CA PHE A 134 -16.00 -9.63 -5.86
C PHE A 134 -16.26 -10.43 -7.13
N ALA A 135 -17.25 -11.33 -7.11
CA ALA A 135 -17.64 -12.11 -8.28
C ALA A 135 -18.15 -11.21 -9.43
N PHE A 136 -18.93 -10.17 -9.10
CA PHE A 136 -19.38 -9.17 -10.06
C PHE A 136 -18.20 -8.44 -10.71
N PHE A 137 -17.29 -7.86 -9.92
CA PHE A 137 -16.15 -7.11 -10.45
C PHE A 137 -15.13 -7.99 -11.20
N ARG A 138 -14.94 -9.24 -10.76
CA ARG A 138 -14.09 -10.22 -11.45
C ARG A 138 -14.60 -10.52 -12.86
N ASN A 139 -15.92 -10.58 -13.04
CA ASN A 139 -16.54 -10.97 -14.31
C ASN A 139 -16.93 -9.78 -15.20
N ALA A 140 -16.99 -8.57 -14.64
CA ALA A 140 -17.28 -7.37 -15.40
C ALA A 140 -16.10 -7.02 -16.33
N LYS A 141 -16.28 -7.23 -17.64
CA LYS A 141 -15.24 -7.05 -18.66
C LYS A 141 -14.54 -5.68 -18.60
N SER A 142 -15.25 -4.60 -18.26
CA SER A 142 -14.69 -3.24 -18.12
C SER A 142 -13.89 -2.99 -16.83
N TRP A 143 -13.92 -3.91 -15.86
CA TRP A 143 -13.20 -3.83 -14.57
C TRP A 143 -12.10 -4.89 -14.44
N SER A 144 -12.05 -5.87 -15.35
CA SER A 144 -11.10 -6.98 -15.35
C SER A 144 -9.61 -6.56 -15.45
N ALA A 145 -9.30 -5.42 -16.07
CA ALA A 145 -7.94 -4.87 -16.14
C ALA A 145 -7.39 -4.44 -14.76
N VAL A 146 -8.28 -4.09 -13.83
CA VAL A 146 -7.94 -3.58 -12.49
C VAL A 146 -7.39 -4.69 -11.60
N PHE A 147 -8.03 -5.86 -11.61
CA PHE A 147 -7.61 -6.99 -10.79
C PHE A 147 -6.36 -7.71 -11.33
N ARG A 148 -6.09 -7.62 -12.65
CA ARG A 148 -4.88 -8.21 -13.25
C ARG A 148 -3.60 -7.43 -12.98
N THR A 149 -3.69 -6.16 -12.61
CA THR A 149 -2.50 -5.29 -12.41
C THR A 149 -2.06 -5.22 -10.95
N ILE A 150 -2.87 -5.74 -10.00
CA ILE A 150 -2.63 -5.66 -8.55
C ILE A 150 -2.18 -7.02 -7.94
N LEU A 151 -2.06 -8.08 -8.76
CA LEU A 151 -1.51 -9.38 -8.38
C LEU A 151 -0.16 -9.64 -9.03
#